data_AF-A0A357VGR7-F1
#
_entry.id   AF-A0A357VGR7-F1
#
_cell.length_a   1.000
_cell.length_b   1.000
_cell.length_c   1.000
_cell.angle_alpha   90.00
_cell.angle_beta   90.00
_cell.angle_gamma   90.00
#
_symmetry.space_group_name_H-M   'P 1'
#
loop_
_entity.id
_entity.type
_entity.pdbx_description
1 polymer ?
#
loop_
_entity_poly.entity_id
_entity_poly.type
_entity_poly.pdbx_seq_one_letter_code
_entity_poly.pdbx_strand_id
1 'polypeptide(L)'
;MAPKETLSSPEPSRKAELVIKLSEFEIPPTQDILLVGRRAPIGPEAARRMVDAVSPEQYELISLDHEIFEAIVVKKSLLTLLPKDKLLPVVIEEGNRIADANMVIKAQVNISIQVSRTVDI
;
A
#
# COMPACT_ATOMS: atom_id res chain seq x y z
N MET A 1 49.79 -7.38 -54.69
CA MET A 1 49.87 -7.12 -53.24
C MET A 1 48.51 -6.61 -52.80
N ALA A 2 47.76 -7.42 -52.04
CA ALA A 2 46.38 -7.17 -51.65
C ALA A 2 46.27 -6.18 -50.46
N PRO A 3 45.15 -5.46 -50.29
CA PRO A 3 44.93 -4.61 -49.14
C PRO A 3 44.61 -5.45 -47.89
N LYS A 4 45.21 -5.11 -46.75
CA LYS A 4 44.84 -5.66 -45.44
C LYS A 4 43.53 -5.02 -45.00
N GLU A 5 42.48 -5.83 -44.94
CA GLU A 5 41.24 -5.52 -44.21
C GLU A 5 41.55 -5.51 -42.71
N THR A 6 41.38 -4.36 -42.07
CA THR A 6 41.40 -4.26 -40.61
C THR A 6 39.99 -4.60 -40.12
N LEU A 7 39.82 -5.81 -39.59
CA LEU A 7 38.59 -6.22 -38.90
C LEU A 7 38.41 -5.34 -37.64
N SER A 8 37.40 -4.48 -37.64
CA SER A 8 36.92 -3.86 -36.41
C SER A 8 36.09 -4.90 -35.65
N SER A 9 36.64 -5.45 -34.58
CA SER A 9 35.88 -6.27 -33.64
C SER A 9 34.73 -5.43 -33.07
N PRO A 10 33.47 -5.90 -33.08
CA PRO A 10 32.38 -5.19 -32.43
C PRO A 10 32.65 -5.16 -30.92
N GLU A 11 32.69 -3.96 -30.33
CA GLU A 11 32.85 -3.83 -28.87
C GLU A 11 31.70 -4.59 -28.18
N PRO A 12 31.99 -5.36 -27.12
CA PRO A 12 30.96 -6.10 -26.40
C PRO A 12 29.91 -5.13 -25.87
N SER A 13 28.67 -5.28 -26.33
CA SER A 13 27.55 -4.44 -25.89
C SER A 13 27.31 -4.69 -24.40
N ARG A 14 27.60 -3.68 -23.59
CA ARG A 14 27.45 -3.74 -22.13
C ARG A 14 25.97 -3.69 -21.80
N LYS A 15 25.45 -4.74 -21.18
CA LYS A 15 24.08 -4.78 -20.65
C LYS A 15 24.11 -4.30 -19.19
N ALA A 16 23.27 -3.32 -18.85
CA ALA A 16 23.09 -2.84 -17.49
C ALA A 16 21.73 -3.32 -16.97
N GLU A 17 21.72 -4.00 -15.83
CA GLU A 17 20.51 -4.38 -15.12
C GLU A 17 20.21 -3.30 -14.06
N LEU A 18 19.07 -2.61 -14.21
CA LEU A 18 18.64 -1.54 -13.33
C LEU A 18 17.40 -1.98 -12.58
N VAL A 19 17.55 -2.28 -11.28
CA VAL A 19 16.44 -2.61 -10.38
C VAL A 19 16.14 -1.41 -9.50
N ILE A 20 15.07 -0.68 -9.85
CA ILE A 20 14.59 0.48 -9.09
C ILE A 20 13.49 0.02 -8.15
N LYS A 21 13.69 0.18 -6.83
CA LYS A 21 12.66 -0.01 -5.80
C LYS A 21 12.25 1.36 -5.25
N LEU A 22 11.10 1.85 -5.70
CA LEU A 22 10.50 3.10 -5.21
C LEU A 22 9.47 2.75 -4.13
N SER A 23 9.46 3.54 -3.06
CA SER A 23 8.44 3.49 -2.01
C SER A 23 8.02 4.91 -1.64
N GLU A 24 6.77 5.09 -1.26
CA GLU A 24 6.26 6.38 -0.79
C GLU A 24 6.94 6.76 0.54
N PHE A 25 7.29 8.04 0.70
CA PHE A 25 7.86 8.58 1.93
C PHE A 25 6.74 9.18 2.78
N GLU A 26 6.46 8.61 3.95
CA GLU A 26 5.36 9.03 4.81
C GLU A 26 5.84 9.83 6.02
N ILE A 27 5.49 11.12 6.08
CA ILE A 27 5.54 11.96 7.29
C ILE A 27 4.15 12.60 7.47
N PRO A 28 3.53 12.56 8.66
CA PRO A 28 3.97 12.00 9.96
C PRO A 28 3.78 10.46 10.04
N PRO A 29 4.18 9.75 11.14
CA PRO A 29 3.90 8.32 11.33
C PRO A 29 2.38 8.11 11.41
N THR A 30 1.78 7.99 10.24
CA THR A 30 0.35 7.97 10.02
C THR A 30 -0.07 6.53 10.02
N GLN A 31 -1.15 6.22 10.73
CA GLN A 31 -1.64 4.83 10.78
C GLN A 31 -2.28 4.51 9.44
N ASP A 32 -1.96 3.34 8.89
CA ASP A 32 -2.42 2.91 7.57
C ASP A 32 -3.93 2.71 7.54
N ILE A 33 -4.43 1.98 8.54
CA ILE A 33 -5.84 1.59 8.65
C ILE A 33 -6.29 1.60 10.11
N LEU A 34 -7.51 2.10 10.36
CA LEU A 34 -8.25 1.96 11.60
C LEU A 34 -9.54 1.16 11.34
N LEU A 35 -9.69 0.04 12.03
CA LEU A 35 -10.95 -0.70 12.10
C LEU A 35 -11.72 -0.23 13.33
N VAL A 36 -12.93 0.27 13.13
CA VAL A 36 -13.77 0.82 14.21
C VAL A 36 -14.89 -0.17 14.52
N GLY A 37 -14.86 -0.74 15.72
CA GLY A 37 -15.93 -1.60 16.23
C GLY A 37 -17.25 -0.85 16.41
N ARG A 38 -18.38 -1.55 16.24
CA ARG A 38 -19.75 -0.98 16.38
C ARG A 38 -20.09 -0.38 17.75
N ARG A 39 -19.32 -0.72 18.77
CA ARG A 39 -19.47 -0.26 20.17
C ARG A 39 -18.17 0.34 20.68
N ALA A 40 -17.27 0.71 19.78
CA ALA A 40 -15.99 1.30 20.14
C ALA A 40 -16.17 2.59 20.95
N PRO A 41 -15.20 2.95 21.81
CA PRO A 41 -15.25 4.19 22.61
C PRO A 41 -15.26 5.46 21.75
N ILE A 42 -14.94 5.35 20.46
CA ILE A 42 -14.96 6.43 19.48
C ILE A 42 -15.66 5.92 18.21
N GLY A 43 -16.64 6.68 17.73
CA GLY A 43 -17.37 6.33 16.50
C GLY A 43 -16.57 6.64 15.21
N PRO A 44 -17.01 6.13 14.05
CA PRO A 44 -16.29 6.25 12.79
C PRO A 44 -15.92 7.68 12.38
N GLU A 45 -16.86 8.62 12.50
CA GLU A 45 -16.63 10.04 12.14
C GLU A 45 -15.61 10.73 13.06
N ALA A 46 -15.57 10.34 14.33
CA ALA A 46 -14.59 10.89 15.27
C ALA A 46 -13.19 10.30 15.01
N ALA A 47 -13.10 9.00 14.70
CA ALA A 47 -11.86 8.35 14.29
C ALA A 47 -11.29 8.98 13.01
N ARG A 48 -12.15 9.22 12.00
CA ARG A 48 -11.76 9.93 10.77
C ARG A 48 -11.23 11.34 11.06
N ARG A 49 -11.96 12.14 11.85
CA ARG A 49 -11.52 13.51 12.20
C ARG A 49 -10.17 13.55 12.92
N MET A 50 -9.90 12.57 13.77
CA MET A 50 -8.61 12.45 14.46
C MET A 50 -7.45 12.27 13.47
N VAL A 51 -7.59 11.39 12.47
CA VAL A 51 -6.53 11.18 11.47
C VAL A 51 -6.45 12.31 10.45
N ASP A 52 -7.59 12.90 10.06
CA ASP A 52 -7.64 14.08 9.18
C ASP A 52 -6.97 15.30 9.84
N ALA A 53 -7.03 15.46 11.16
CA ALA A 53 -6.33 16.55 11.86
C ALA A 53 -4.81 16.45 11.77
N VAL A 54 -4.28 15.24 11.59
CA VAL A 54 -2.84 14.96 11.45
C VAL A 54 -2.40 14.97 10.00
N SER A 55 -3.27 14.50 9.09
CA SER A 55 -2.99 14.42 7.66
C SER A 55 -4.26 14.68 6.87
N PRO A 56 -4.55 15.97 6.61
CA PRO A 56 -5.80 16.39 6.00
C PRO A 56 -6.05 15.71 4.66
N GLU A 57 -7.27 15.20 4.49
CA GLU A 57 -7.77 14.62 3.25
C GLU A 57 -7.00 13.37 2.77
N GLN A 58 -6.14 12.79 3.60
CA GLN A 58 -5.37 11.58 3.26
C GLN A 58 -6.13 10.29 3.54
N TYR A 59 -7.28 10.37 4.21
CA TYR A 59 -8.05 9.23 4.65
C TYR A 59 -9.42 9.15 4.01
N GLU A 60 -9.90 7.93 3.85
CA GLU A 60 -11.26 7.62 3.43
C GLU A 60 -11.96 6.82 4.52
N LEU A 61 -13.21 7.19 4.82
CA LEU A 61 -14.08 6.44 5.71
C LEU A 61 -14.99 5.53 4.88
N ILE A 62 -14.96 4.23 5.19
CA ILE A 62 -15.72 3.20 4.51
C ILE A 62 -16.62 2.51 5.52
N SER A 63 -17.94 2.68 5.38
CA SER A 63 -18.92 1.95 6.18
C SER A 63 -18.94 0.47 5.82
N LEU A 64 -19.09 -0.39 6.83
CA LEU A 64 -19.12 -1.83 6.66
C LEU A 64 -20.48 -2.41 7.05
N ASP A 65 -20.91 -3.42 6.29
CA ASP A 65 -21.93 -4.35 6.75
C ASP A 65 -21.26 -5.58 7.35
N HIS A 66 -20.78 -5.45 8.60
CA HIS A 66 -20.02 -6.49 9.29
C HIS A 66 -20.48 -6.63 10.76
N GLU A 67 -20.43 -7.81 11.36
CA GLU A 67 -20.96 -8.04 12.72
C GLU A 67 -20.21 -7.26 13.82
N ILE A 68 -18.88 -7.21 13.73
CA ILE A 68 -18.01 -6.59 14.74
C ILE A 68 -17.69 -5.12 14.41
N PHE A 69 -17.29 -4.83 13.18
CA PHE A 69 -16.86 -3.50 12.74
C PHE A 69 -18.00 -2.71 12.11
N GLU A 70 -18.06 -1.41 12.43
CA GLU A 70 -18.98 -0.44 11.81
C GLU A 70 -18.36 0.20 10.58
N ALA A 71 -17.06 0.47 10.62
CA ALA A 71 -16.36 1.15 9.55
C ALA A 71 -14.85 0.91 9.56
N ILE A 72 -14.23 1.26 8.44
CA ILE A 72 -12.79 1.33 8.26
C ILE A 72 -12.41 2.76 7.89
N VAL A 73 -11.43 3.32 8.58
CA VAL A 73 -10.73 4.51 8.10
C VAL A 73 -9.43 4.05 7.47
N VAL A 74 -9.25 4.28 6.17
CA VAL A 74 -8.11 3.77 5.39
C VAL A 74 -7.39 4.91 4.69
N LYS A 75 -6.07 4.87 4.68
CA LYS A 75 -5.25 5.83 3.95
C LYS A 75 -5.44 5.66 2.45
N LYS A 76 -5.69 6.77 1.73
CA LYS A 76 -5.98 6.77 0.29
C LYS A 76 -4.82 6.22 -0.54
N SER A 77 -3.56 6.42 -0.11
CA SER A 77 -2.38 5.92 -0.83
C SER A 77 -2.38 4.39 -0.97
N LEU A 78 -2.82 3.67 0.06
CA LEU A 78 -2.95 2.21 0.01
C LEU A 78 -3.94 1.76 -1.06
N LEU A 79 -5.03 2.51 -1.23
CA LEU A 79 -6.08 2.24 -2.21
C LEU A 79 -5.63 2.55 -3.64
N THR A 80 -4.67 3.45 -3.81
CA THR A 80 -4.00 3.71 -5.08
C THR A 80 -3.06 2.57 -5.47
N LEU A 81 -2.40 1.94 -4.49
CA LEU A 81 -1.49 0.81 -4.72
C LEU A 81 -2.21 -0.53 -4.88
N LEU A 82 -3.25 -0.77 -4.07
CA LEU A 82 -4.03 -1.99 -4.07
C LEU A 82 -5.53 -1.67 -3.99
N PRO A 83 -6.35 -2.12 -4.96
CA PRO A 83 -7.79 -1.86 -4.97
C PRO A 83 -8.51 -2.30 -3.69
N LYS A 84 -9.56 -1.56 -3.32
CA LYS A 84 -10.37 -1.77 -2.11
C LYS A 84 -10.89 -3.21 -1.98
N ASP A 85 -11.38 -3.78 -3.08
CA ASP A 85 -11.93 -5.13 -3.14
C ASP A 85 -10.88 -6.23 -2.89
N LYS A 86 -9.59 -5.89 -2.95
CA LYS A 86 -8.47 -6.79 -2.62
C LYS A 86 -7.93 -6.53 -1.22
N LEU A 87 -7.80 -5.26 -0.83
CA LEU A 87 -7.21 -4.89 0.46
C LEU A 87 -8.15 -5.16 1.63
N LEU A 88 -9.39 -4.68 1.57
CA LEU A 88 -10.30 -4.68 2.73
C LEU A 88 -10.65 -6.09 3.22
N PRO A 89 -10.93 -7.10 2.38
CA PRO A 89 -11.24 -8.44 2.87
C PRO A 89 -10.13 -9.04 3.73
N VAL A 90 -8.86 -8.85 3.33
CA VAL A 90 -7.69 -9.37 4.07
C VAL A 90 -7.58 -8.69 5.45
N VAL A 91 -7.74 -7.37 5.48
CA VAL A 91 -7.61 -6.61 6.73
C VAL A 91 -8.78 -6.91 7.69
N ILE A 92 -10.00 -7.04 7.17
CA ILE A 92 -11.18 -7.41 7.96
C ILE A 92 -11.04 -8.82 8.51
N GLU A 93 -10.63 -9.79 7.69
CA GLU A 93 -10.46 -11.18 8.11
C GLU A 93 -9.48 -11.29 9.29
N GLU A 94 -8.30 -10.69 9.17
CA GLU A 94 -7.29 -10.74 10.24
C GLU A 94 -7.70 -9.91 11.45
N GLY A 95 -8.37 -8.78 11.25
CA GLY A 95 -8.95 -7.98 12.34
C GLY A 95 -10.00 -8.76 13.13
N ASN A 96 -10.87 -9.51 12.44
CA ASN A 96 -11.97 -10.25 13.06
C ASN A 96 -11.49 -11.34 14.04
N ARG A 97 -10.29 -11.89 13.82
CA ARG A 97 -9.71 -12.94 14.67
C ARG A 97 -9.29 -12.45 16.06
N ILE A 98 -9.08 -11.15 16.23
CA ILE A 98 -8.55 -10.55 17.46
C ILE A 98 -9.46 -9.46 18.05
N ALA A 99 -10.47 -9.03 17.31
CA ALA A 99 -11.34 -7.91 17.67
C ALA A 99 -12.58 -8.34 18.43
N ASP A 100 -13.06 -7.44 19.29
CA ASP A 100 -14.46 -7.38 19.70
C ASP A 100 -15.09 -6.05 19.27
N ALA A 101 -16.43 -5.97 19.35
CA ALA A 101 -17.18 -4.81 18.88
C ALA A 101 -16.85 -3.51 19.63
N ASN A 102 -16.22 -3.54 20.80
CA ASN A 102 -15.86 -2.37 21.61
C ASN A 102 -14.44 -1.85 21.33
N MET A 103 -13.71 -2.45 20.38
CA MET A 103 -12.34 -2.07 20.08
C MET A 103 -12.22 -1.12 18.89
N VAL A 104 -11.16 -0.30 18.90
CA VAL A 104 -10.60 0.30 17.69
C VAL A 104 -9.25 -0.35 17.46
N ILE A 105 -9.08 -0.96 16.29
CA ILE A 105 -7.84 -1.64 15.94
C ILE A 105 -7.08 -0.82 14.92
N LYS A 106 -5.82 -0.56 15.22
CA LYS A 106 -4.86 -0.06 14.25
C LYS A 106 -4.27 -1.24 13.48
N ALA A 107 -4.26 -1.15 12.16
CA ALA A 107 -3.56 -2.07 11.29
C ALA A 107 -2.50 -1.29 10.50
N GLN A 108 -1.31 -1.88 10.41
CA GLN A 108 -0.21 -1.38 9.60
C GLN A 108 -0.04 -2.32 8.40
N VAL A 109 0.01 -1.77 7.19
CA VAL A 109 0.05 -2.52 5.93
C VAL A 109 1.24 -2.05 5.12
N ASN A 110 2.21 -2.94 4.93
CA ASN A 110 3.39 -2.69 4.09
C ASN A 110 3.20 -3.36 2.72
N ILE A 111 2.99 -2.58 1.67
CA ILE A 111 2.84 -3.08 0.29
C ILE A 111 4.19 -2.95 -0.43
N SER A 112 4.69 -4.07 -0.98
CA SER A 112 5.90 -4.08 -1.82
C SER A 112 5.57 -4.62 -3.21
N ILE A 113 5.81 -3.82 -4.24
CA ILE A 113 5.62 -4.21 -5.65
C ILE A 113 6.98 -4.60 -6.23
N GLN A 114 7.08 -5.83 -6.76
CA GLN A 114 8.27 -6.30 -7.45
C GLN A 114 7.95 -6.50 -8.93
N VAL A 115 8.69 -5.81 -9.79
CA VAL A 115 8.58 -5.94 -11.25
C VAL A 115 9.85 -6.59 -11.77
N SER A 116 9.71 -7.74 -12.43
CA SER A 116 10.78 -8.36 -13.20
C SER A 116 10.41 -8.29 -14.68
N ARG A 117 11.27 -7.71 -15.50
CA ARG A 117 11.09 -7.65 -16.96
C ARG A 117 12.37 -8.08 -17.65
N THR A 118 12.22 -9.02 -18.57
CA THR A 118 13.26 -9.37 -19.55
C THR A 118 13.05 -8.52 -20.79
N VAL A 119 14.11 -7.87 -21.28
CA VAL A 119 14.09 -7.08 -22.52
C VAL A 119 15.01 -7.72 -23.55
N ASP A 120 14.51 -7.84 -24.78
CA ASP A 120 15.28 -8.35 -25.92
C ASP A 120 16.31 -7.32 -26.38
N ILE A 121 17.42 -7.81 -26.93
CA ILE A 121 18.57 -7.02 -27.40
C ILE A 121 18.91 -7.46 -28.81
#